data_AF-A0A7J9QCB3-F1
#
_entry.id   AF-A0A7J9QCB3-F1
#
_cell.length_a   1.000
_cell.length_b   1.000
_cell.length_c   1.000
_cell.angle_alpha   90.00
_cell.angle_beta   90.00
_cell.angle_gamma   90.00
#
_symmetry.space_group_name_H-M   'P 1'
#
loop_
_entity.id
_entity.type
_entity.pdbx_description
1 polymer ?
#
loop_
_entity_poly.entity_id
_entity_poly.type
_entity_poly.pdbx_seq_one_letter_code
_entity_poly.pdbx_strand_id
1 'polypeptide(L)'
;RGSGNAIKIVINFSGVPKIGFTIDTEDKQWFDNAIEKIDSVLELLPYHLDPEKIPSEVTEIYYKFDSKSIRWRLNTAASSQKQFLFKGDGWKVVN
;
A
#
# COMPACT_ATOMS: atom_id res chain seq x y z
N ARG A 1 -26.84 9.40 -9.86
CA ARG A 1 -25.76 10.32 -10.28
C ARG A 1 -24.79 10.36 -9.10
N GLY A 2 -23.80 9.47 -9.11
CA GLY A 2 -22.98 9.14 -7.93
C GLY A 2 -21.71 9.96 -7.91
N SER A 3 -21.49 10.68 -6.81
CA SER A 3 -20.22 11.29 -6.44
C SER A 3 -19.31 10.20 -5.87
N GLY A 4 -18.10 10.06 -6.41
CA GLY A 4 -17.09 9.17 -5.82
C GLY A 4 -16.53 8.17 -6.82
N ASN A 5 -15.34 8.50 -7.30
CA ASN A 5 -14.35 7.63 -7.94
C ASN A 5 -14.78 6.96 -9.24
N ALA A 6 -14.26 7.48 -10.36
CA ALA A 6 -14.49 6.91 -11.69
C ALA A 6 -13.63 5.67 -11.97
N ILE A 7 -12.46 5.53 -11.32
CA ILE A 7 -11.47 4.49 -11.61
C ILE A 7 -10.84 3.96 -10.31
N LYS A 8 -10.96 2.65 -10.09
CA LYS A 8 -10.33 1.93 -8.98
C LYS A 8 -9.51 0.76 -9.48
N ILE A 9 -8.28 0.62 -8.97
CA ILE A 9 -7.43 -0.55 -9.19
C ILE A 9 -7.08 -1.17 -7.84
N VAL A 10 -7.12 -2.49 -7.80
CA VAL A 10 -6.54 -3.30 -6.74
C VAL A 10 -5.58 -4.29 -7.37
N ILE A 11 -4.29 -4.16 -7.08
CA ILE A 11 -3.25 -5.08 -7.51
C ILE A 11 -2.77 -5.84 -6.28
N ASN A 12 -2.80 -7.17 -6.34
CA ASN A 12 -2.34 -8.02 -5.24
C ASN A 12 -1.22 -8.94 -5.72
N PHE A 13 -0.15 -9.01 -4.94
CA PHE A 13 0.91 -10.01 -5.07
C PHE A 13 0.72 -11.06 -3.99
N SER A 14 0.61 -12.31 -4.42
CA SER A 14 0.56 -13.46 -3.51
C SER A 14 1.92 -13.67 -2.85
N GLY A 15 1.91 -14.06 -1.59
CA GLY A 15 3.13 -14.26 -0.79
C GLY A 15 2.82 -14.19 0.69
N VAL A 16 3.86 -14.28 1.51
CA VAL A 16 3.78 -14.05 2.95
C VAL A 16 4.82 -12.97 3.31
N PRO A 17 4.40 -11.71 3.53
CA PRO A 17 3.02 -11.23 3.51
C PRO A 17 2.45 -11.06 2.09
N LYS A 18 1.12 -11.11 1.96
CA LYS A 18 0.42 -10.64 0.75
C LYS A 18 0.62 -9.13 0.62
N ILE A 19 0.86 -8.65 -0.59
CA ILE A 19 1.11 -7.22 -0.85
C ILE A 19 -0.01 -6.66 -1.71
N GLY A 20 -0.66 -5.60 -1.26
CA GLY A 20 -1.72 -4.92 -1.98
C GLY A 20 -1.35 -3.49 -2.35
N PHE A 21 -1.64 -3.10 -3.58
CA PHE A 21 -1.60 -1.71 -4.06
C PHE A 21 -3.02 -1.30 -4.43
N THR A 22 -3.53 -0.22 -3.85
CA THR A 22 -4.87 0.29 -4.16
C THR A 22 -4.80 1.77 -4.48
N ILE A 23 -5.38 2.13 -5.63
CA ILE A 23 -5.69 3.52 -5.99
C ILE A 23 -7.17 3.60 -6.35
N ASP A 24 -7.80 4.67 -5.88
CA ASP A 24 -9.21 4.97 -6.07
C ASP A 24 -9.30 6.45 -6.40
N THR A 25 -9.51 6.78 -7.68
CA THR A 25 -9.36 8.15 -8.22
C THR A 25 -10.43 8.47 -9.26
N GLU A 26 -10.76 9.76 -9.38
CA GLU A 26 -11.60 10.29 -10.46
C GLU A 26 -10.77 10.77 -11.66
N ASP A 27 -9.48 11.00 -11.45
CA ASP A 27 -8.55 11.53 -12.45
C ASP A 27 -7.70 10.41 -13.07
N LYS A 28 -7.79 10.28 -14.40
CA LYS A 28 -7.01 9.34 -15.19
C LYS A 28 -5.50 9.57 -15.05
N GLN A 29 -5.05 10.82 -14.90
CA GLN A 29 -3.64 11.13 -14.75
C GLN A 29 -3.06 10.49 -13.48
N TRP A 30 -3.82 10.44 -12.38
CA TRP A 30 -3.38 9.76 -11.16
C TRP A 30 -3.34 8.25 -11.31
N PHE A 31 -4.27 7.68 -12.09
CA PHE A 31 -4.22 6.28 -12.47
C PHE A 31 -2.94 5.96 -13.25
N ASP A 32 -2.65 6.71 -14.32
CA ASP A 32 -1.51 6.45 -15.20
C ASP A 32 -0.19 6.57 -14.41
N ASN A 33 -0.06 7.63 -13.60
CA ASN A 33 1.08 7.81 -12.72
C ASN A 33 1.24 6.67 -11.69
N ALA A 34 0.15 6.19 -11.10
CA ALA A 34 0.23 5.13 -10.08
C ALA A 34 0.68 3.79 -10.68
N ILE A 35 0.23 3.48 -11.89
CA ILE A 35 0.68 2.30 -12.64
C ILE A 35 2.15 2.44 -13.01
N GLU A 36 2.57 3.58 -13.56
CA GLU A 36 3.97 3.81 -13.93
C GLU A 36 4.92 3.72 -12.74
N LYS A 37 4.52 4.20 -11.56
CA LYS A 37 5.39 4.25 -10.37
C LYS A 37 5.39 2.99 -9.51
N ILE A 38 4.66 1.94 -9.89
CA ILE A 38 4.62 0.71 -9.09
C ILE A 38 5.97 -0.01 -9.11
N ASP A 39 6.68 0.05 -10.24
CA ASP A 39 8.00 -0.55 -10.48
C ASP A 39 9.02 -0.18 -9.39
N SER A 40 9.04 1.10 -9.03
CA SER A 40 9.94 1.70 -8.06
C SER A 40 9.73 1.13 -6.66
N VAL A 41 8.50 0.67 -6.34
CA VAL A 41 8.25 -0.03 -5.06
C VAL A 41 8.62 -1.49 -5.13
N LEU A 42 8.40 -2.14 -6.28
CA LEU A 42 8.78 -3.56 -6.45
C LEU A 42 10.27 -3.77 -6.18
N GLU A 43 11.12 -2.84 -6.62
CA GLU A 43 12.56 -2.84 -6.34
C GLU A 43 12.89 -2.65 -4.85
N LEU A 44 12.04 -1.94 -4.12
CA LEU A 44 12.22 -1.64 -2.69
C LEU A 44 11.55 -2.66 -1.77
N LEU A 45 10.79 -3.63 -2.30
CA LEU A 45 10.10 -4.64 -1.50
C LEU A 45 11.04 -5.38 -0.55
N PRO A 46 12.26 -5.83 -0.93
CA PRO A 46 13.14 -6.53 0.02
C PRO A 46 13.49 -5.68 1.26
N TYR A 47 13.58 -4.36 1.09
CA TYR A 47 13.88 -3.44 2.19
C TYR A 47 12.64 -3.10 3.04
N HIS A 48 11.50 -2.86 2.40
CA HIS A 48 10.23 -2.62 3.11
C HIS A 48 9.72 -3.87 3.82
N LEU A 49 10.02 -5.06 3.27
CA LEU A 49 9.61 -6.36 3.75
C LEU A 49 10.62 -7.05 4.66
N ASP A 50 11.59 -6.29 5.16
CA ASP A 50 12.56 -6.76 6.13
C ASP A 50 11.84 -7.29 7.38
N PRO A 51 12.01 -8.58 7.74
CA PRO A 51 11.37 -9.17 8.91
C PRO A 51 11.73 -8.47 10.22
N GLU A 52 12.86 -7.78 10.30
CA GLU A 52 13.24 -6.99 11.48
C GLU A 52 12.46 -5.67 11.61
N LYS A 53 11.86 -5.19 10.50
CA LYS A 53 11.13 -3.91 10.43
C LYS A 53 9.62 -4.08 10.44
N ILE A 54 9.10 -5.29 10.24
CA ILE A 54 7.66 -5.59 10.19
C ILE A 54 7.23 -6.34 11.46
N PRO A 55 6.06 -6.04 12.04
CA PRO A 55 5.50 -6.86 13.10
C PRO A 55 5.35 -8.32 12.66
N SER A 56 5.87 -9.26 13.46
CA SER A 56 5.97 -10.68 13.13
C SER A 56 4.66 -11.36 12.75
N GLU A 57 3.52 -10.84 13.20
CA GLU A 57 2.19 -11.38 12.95
C GLU A 57 1.56 -10.92 11.63
N VAL A 58 2.19 -10.00 10.90
CA VAL A 58 1.62 -9.41 9.68
C VAL A 58 1.54 -10.44 8.55
N THR A 59 0.34 -10.63 8.03
CA THR A 59 0.06 -11.49 6.88
C THR A 59 -0.24 -10.70 5.62
N GLU A 60 -0.58 -9.40 5.75
CA GLU A 60 -0.93 -8.53 4.65
C GLU A 60 -0.33 -7.13 4.82
N ILE A 61 0.21 -6.55 3.75
CA ILE A 61 0.72 -5.18 3.69
C ILE A 61 0.09 -4.45 2.52
N TYR A 62 -0.38 -3.24 2.77
CA TYR A 62 -1.07 -2.40 1.80
C TYR A 62 -0.35 -1.07 1.60
N TYR A 63 -0.10 -0.74 0.34
CA TYR A 63 0.41 0.53 -0.11
C TYR A 63 -0.73 1.42 -0.59
N LYS A 64 -0.59 2.72 -0.37
CA LYS A 64 -1.46 3.76 -0.97
C LYS A 64 -0.64 4.66 -1.88
N PHE A 65 -1.26 5.13 -2.95
CA PHE A 65 -0.66 6.15 -3.79
C PHE A 65 -0.85 7.53 -3.14
N ASP A 66 0.24 8.21 -2.85
CA ASP A 66 0.24 9.60 -2.40
C ASP A 66 0.40 10.52 -3.61
N SER A 67 -0.71 11.05 -4.11
CA SER A 67 -0.72 11.95 -5.28
C SER A 67 0.03 13.26 -5.05
N LYS A 68 0.21 13.70 -3.79
CA LYS A 68 0.99 14.92 -3.50
C LYS A 68 2.47 14.73 -3.75
N SER A 69 3.01 13.55 -3.46
CA SER A 69 4.42 13.22 -3.71
C SER A 69 4.64 12.33 -4.93
N ILE A 70 3.56 11.92 -5.62
CA ILE A 70 3.56 11.03 -6.79
C ILE A 70 4.32 9.74 -6.49
N ARG A 71 4.03 9.13 -5.33
CA ARG A 71 4.73 7.94 -4.83
C ARG A 71 3.77 7.00 -4.12
N TRP A 72 4.03 5.71 -4.24
CA TRP A 72 3.44 4.70 -3.37
C TRP A 72 4.10 4.73 -1.99
N ARG A 73 3.30 4.60 -0.94
CA ARG A 73 3.74 4.64 0.47
C ARG A 73 3.15 3.46 1.21
N LEU A 74 3.92 2.90 2.15
CA LEU A 74 3.37 2.01 3.17
C LEU A 74 2.20 2.71 3.86
N ASN A 75 1.08 2.01 3.97
CA ASN A 75 -0.14 2.56 4.53
C ASN A 75 -0.59 1.74 5.73
N THR A 76 -1.10 0.54 5.47
CA THR A 76 -1.64 -0.34 6.50
C THR A 76 -1.04 -1.72 6.39
N ALA A 77 -1.00 -2.42 7.51
CA ALA A 77 -0.70 -3.85 7.55
C ALA A 77 -1.74 -4.54 8.43
N ALA A 78 -1.97 -5.82 8.19
CA ALA A 78 -2.94 -6.59 8.94
C ALA A 78 -2.42 -7.98 9.26
N SER A 79 -2.88 -8.48 10.40
CA SER A 79 -2.88 -9.90 10.76
C SER A 79 -4.33 -10.37 10.91
N SER A 80 -4.53 -11.63 11.30
CA SER A 80 -5.86 -12.15 11.62
C SER A 80 -6.56 -11.42 12.78
N GLN A 81 -5.82 -10.69 13.63
CA GLN A 81 -6.33 -10.09 14.86
C GLN A 81 -6.04 -8.59 15.00
N LYS A 82 -5.03 -8.07 14.31
CA LYS A 82 -4.56 -6.68 14.49
C LYS A 82 -4.48 -5.96 13.16
N GLN A 83 -4.70 -4.66 13.22
CA GLN A 83 -4.38 -3.74 12.15
C GLN A 83 -3.27 -2.80 12.60
N PHE A 84 -2.44 -2.41 11.64
CA PHE A 84 -1.32 -1.51 11.85
C PHE A 84 -1.39 -0.39 10.82
N LEU A 85 -0.97 0.80 11.23
CA LEU A 85 -0.78 1.96 10.37
C LEU A 85 0.70 2.31 10.35
N PHE A 86 1.25 2.52 9.17
CA PHE A 86 2.61 3.01 9.02
C PHE A 86 2.63 4.52 9.28
N LYS A 87 3.38 4.95 10.30
CA LYS A 87 3.52 6.36 10.67
C LYS A 87 4.98 6.66 11.04
N GLY A 88 5.53 7.71 10.42
CA GLY A 88 6.94 8.05 10.58
C GLY A 88 7.81 6.97 9.94
N ASP A 89 8.53 6.24 10.77
CA ASP A 89 9.49 5.21 10.42
C ASP A 89 9.07 3.79 10.87
N GLY A 90 7.85 3.61 11.38
CA GLY A 90 7.42 2.31 11.87
C GLY A 90 5.90 2.05 11.89
N TRP A 91 5.58 0.80 12.22
CA TRP A 91 4.20 0.32 12.33
C TRP A 91 3.63 0.60 13.72
N LYS A 92 2.42 1.15 13.78
CA LYS A 92 1.67 1.39 15.02
C LYS A 92 0.36 0.61 14.98
N VAL A 93 0.02 -0.07 16.07
CA VAL A 93 -1.28 -0.76 16.20
C VAL A 93 -2.41 0.26 16.13
N VAL A 94 -3.45 -0.06 15.37
CA VAL A 94 -4.71 0.69 15.32
C VAL A 94 -5.73 -0.09 16.14
N ASN A 95 -6.28 0.55 17.17
CA ASN A 95 -7.40 0.01 17.96
C ASN A 95 -8.73 0.40 17.35
#